data_AF-A0A432HDF1-F1
#
_entry.id   AF-A0A432HDF1-F1
#
_cell.length_a   1.000
_cell.length_b   1.000
_cell.length_c   1.000
_cell.angle_alpha   90.00
_cell.angle_beta   90.00
_cell.angle_gamma   90.00
#
_symmetry.space_group_name_H-M   'P 1'
#
loop_
_entity.id
_entity.type
_entity.pdbx_description
1 polymer ?
#
loop_
_entity_poly.entity_id
_entity_poly.type
_entity_poly.pdbx_seq_one_letter_code
_entity_poly.pdbx_strand_id
1 'polypeptide(L)'
;MLTGDARARTLDYILKRQCRMGGFCFYRLEEPNGSDTYFALASLNLLGETLHDPATSHFLKAIQTDDGSYHNLYHAYYAIRGLKLMGTRPDRDPRPYLKSQLEKFTVKNAASETVLKRLDYLTELCVELQVEIPPPERKRITAFVLSLEGKNGGFGTPVPTLLTSAYAVNSLNRLGVSLASLSISTFLKACENPVHGFLNVPDMAPSFLEHIHAGVSIARLLGYPPRFSQACLQFVTRCQDPNGGFARTSHGLPSLSDTYLAIHTLHLLDR
;
A
#
# COMPACT_ATOMS: atom_id res chain seq x y z
N MET A 1 -11.50 -7.60 13.82
CA MET A 1 -11.94 -7.70 12.41
C MET A 1 -13.20 -6.86 12.24
N LEU A 2 -13.44 -6.27 11.07
CA LEU A 2 -14.69 -5.52 10.81
C LEU A 2 -15.87 -6.50 10.70
N THR A 3 -16.89 -6.36 11.55
CA THR A 3 -18.02 -7.30 11.66
C THR A 3 -19.38 -6.58 11.72
N GLY A 4 -20.47 -7.33 11.58
CA GLY A 4 -21.85 -6.84 11.71
C GLY A 4 -22.20 -5.71 10.75
N ASP A 5 -22.98 -4.74 11.23
CA ASP A 5 -23.49 -3.64 10.42
C ASP A 5 -22.37 -2.77 9.85
N ALA A 6 -21.27 -2.60 10.59
CA ALA A 6 -20.11 -1.85 10.14
C ALA A 6 -19.47 -2.48 8.89
N ARG A 7 -19.42 -3.83 8.82
CA ARG A 7 -18.98 -4.55 7.62
C ARG A 7 -19.97 -4.35 6.47
N ALA A 8 -21.26 -4.51 6.73
CA ALA A 8 -22.30 -4.39 5.70
C ALA A 8 -22.30 -3.01 5.03
N ARG A 9 -22.24 -1.92 5.83
CA ARG A 9 -22.17 -0.55 5.29
C ARG A 9 -20.89 -0.29 4.50
N THR A 10 -19.76 -0.83 4.95
CA THR A 10 -18.49 -0.72 4.20
C THR A 10 -18.54 -1.45 2.85
N LEU A 11 -19.17 -2.64 2.79
CA LEU A 11 -19.38 -3.34 1.52
C LEU A 11 -20.28 -2.54 0.57
N ASP A 12 -21.42 -2.06 1.07
CA ASP A 12 -22.34 -1.21 0.30
C ASP A 12 -21.64 0.07 -0.19
N TYR A 13 -20.83 0.71 0.66
CA TYR A 13 -20.00 1.84 0.27
C TYR A 13 -19.12 1.48 -0.92
N ILE A 14 -18.33 0.40 -0.85
CA ILE A 14 -17.39 0.01 -1.92
C ILE A 14 -18.15 -0.29 -3.22
N LEU A 15 -19.19 -1.12 -3.16
CA LEU A 15 -19.94 -1.57 -4.35
C LEU A 15 -20.65 -0.40 -5.06
N LYS A 16 -21.11 0.61 -4.33
CA LYS A 16 -21.68 1.84 -4.92
C LYS A 16 -20.67 2.70 -5.69
N ARG A 17 -19.38 2.39 -5.65
CA ARG A 17 -18.32 3.08 -6.43
C ARG A 17 -17.95 2.33 -7.71
N GLN A 18 -18.56 1.17 -7.96
CA GLN A 18 -18.34 0.44 -9.20
C GLN A 18 -18.97 1.20 -10.37
N CYS A 19 -18.20 1.38 -11.43
CA CYS A 19 -18.61 2.00 -12.68
C CYS A 19 -19.34 0.99 -13.57
N ARG A 20 -20.25 1.45 -14.43
CA ARG A 20 -21.04 0.59 -15.32
C ARG A 20 -20.18 -0.13 -16.36
N MET A 21 -19.14 0.55 -16.85
CA MET A 21 -18.20 0.01 -17.84
C MET A 21 -17.02 -0.73 -17.19
N GLY A 22 -17.10 -1.01 -15.89
CA GLY A 22 -16.05 -1.68 -15.12
C GLY A 22 -15.12 -0.72 -14.40
N GLY A 23 -14.40 -1.24 -13.42
CA GLY A 23 -13.55 -0.44 -12.54
C GLY A 23 -14.36 0.32 -11.47
N PHE A 24 -13.65 1.11 -10.68
CA PHE A 24 -14.23 1.88 -9.57
C PHE A 24 -13.76 3.34 -9.61
N CYS A 25 -14.62 4.22 -9.09
CA CYS A 25 -14.37 5.65 -8.95
C CYS A 25 -14.88 6.14 -7.58
N PHE A 26 -13.97 6.64 -6.71
CA PHE A 26 -14.35 6.93 -5.32
C PHE A 26 -15.44 8.02 -5.18
N TYR A 27 -15.44 8.99 -6.09
CA TYR A 27 -16.37 10.13 -6.13
C TYR A 27 -17.64 9.86 -6.97
N ARG A 28 -17.87 8.60 -7.40
CA ARG A 28 -19.11 8.13 -8.05
C ARG A 28 -19.43 8.79 -9.39
N LEU A 29 -18.41 9.14 -10.18
CA LEU A 29 -18.57 9.43 -11.60
C LEU A 29 -18.19 8.19 -12.42
N GLU A 30 -18.61 8.16 -13.69
CA GLU A 30 -18.26 7.08 -14.62
C GLU A 30 -16.83 7.29 -15.18
N GLU A 31 -15.88 7.44 -14.26
CA GLU A 31 -14.46 7.74 -14.52
C GLU A 31 -13.59 6.74 -13.74
N PRO A 32 -13.63 5.45 -14.08
CA PRO A 32 -12.87 4.44 -13.36
C PRO A 32 -11.36 4.68 -13.51
N ASN A 33 -10.61 4.43 -12.44
CA ASN A 33 -9.15 4.47 -12.47
C ASN A 33 -8.55 3.23 -11.81
N GLY A 34 -7.30 2.91 -12.16
CA GLY A 34 -6.62 1.70 -11.66
C GLY A 34 -6.50 1.68 -10.13
N SER A 35 -6.17 2.83 -9.51
CA SER A 35 -5.94 2.94 -8.07
C SER A 35 -7.20 2.63 -7.26
N ASP A 36 -8.30 3.31 -7.56
CA ASP A 36 -9.59 3.07 -6.91
C ASP A 36 -10.08 1.65 -7.13
N THR A 37 -9.93 1.14 -8.36
CA THR A 37 -10.28 -0.25 -8.70
C THR A 37 -9.49 -1.24 -7.85
N TYR A 38 -8.18 -1.08 -7.75
CA TYR A 38 -7.35 -1.94 -6.90
C TYR A 38 -7.77 -1.88 -5.44
N PHE A 39 -7.94 -0.68 -4.87
CA PHE A 39 -8.30 -0.54 -3.46
C PHE A 39 -9.69 -1.07 -3.13
N ALA A 40 -10.66 -0.93 -4.05
CA ALA A 40 -11.97 -1.56 -3.93
C ALA A 40 -11.85 -3.09 -3.89
N LEU A 41 -11.17 -3.69 -4.88
CA LEU A 41 -10.97 -5.14 -4.95
C LEU A 41 -10.20 -5.70 -3.76
N ALA A 42 -9.14 -5.01 -3.32
CA ALA A 42 -8.34 -5.42 -2.18
C ALA A 42 -9.15 -5.37 -0.88
N SER A 43 -10.00 -4.34 -0.74
CA SER A 43 -10.92 -4.23 0.40
C SER A 43 -11.97 -5.34 0.40
N LEU A 44 -12.59 -5.63 -0.74
CA LEU A 44 -13.55 -6.74 -0.87
C LEU A 44 -12.90 -8.07 -0.49
N ASN A 45 -11.71 -8.35 -1.02
CA ASN A 45 -10.97 -9.57 -0.71
C ASN A 45 -10.63 -9.70 0.79
N LEU A 46 -10.20 -8.63 1.45
CA LEU A 46 -9.95 -8.63 2.91
C LEU A 46 -11.24 -8.83 3.72
N LEU A 47 -12.39 -8.42 3.19
CA LEU A 47 -13.70 -8.66 3.80
C LEU A 47 -14.25 -10.05 3.47
N GLY A 48 -13.55 -10.86 2.68
CA GLY A 48 -13.97 -12.20 2.27
C GLY A 48 -14.94 -12.24 1.09
N GLU A 49 -15.08 -11.13 0.35
CA GLU A 49 -15.91 -11.03 -0.84
C GLU A 49 -15.05 -11.13 -2.11
N THR A 50 -15.53 -11.87 -3.11
CA THR A 50 -14.91 -11.94 -4.44
C THR A 50 -15.82 -11.24 -5.45
N LEU A 51 -15.29 -10.26 -6.18
CA LEU A 51 -16.04 -9.60 -7.24
C LEU A 51 -15.94 -10.40 -8.54
N HIS A 52 -17.09 -10.80 -9.09
CA HIS A 52 -17.18 -11.40 -10.42
C HIS A 52 -17.76 -10.39 -11.41
N ASP A 53 -16.90 -9.55 -11.96
CA ASP A 53 -17.27 -8.54 -12.95
C ASP A 53 -16.34 -8.59 -14.18
N PRO A 54 -16.81 -9.11 -15.32
CA PRO A 54 -16.06 -9.12 -16.56
C PRO A 54 -15.70 -7.72 -17.06
N ALA A 55 -16.53 -6.70 -16.81
CA ALA A 55 -16.25 -5.34 -17.24
C ALA A 55 -15.04 -4.77 -16.50
N THR A 56 -14.95 -4.95 -15.19
CA THR A 56 -13.77 -4.57 -14.39
C THR A 56 -12.50 -5.32 -14.84
N SER A 57 -12.62 -6.62 -15.14
CA SER A 57 -11.49 -7.38 -15.69
C SER A 57 -11.01 -6.81 -17.03
N HIS A 58 -11.95 -6.48 -17.92
CA HIS A 58 -11.64 -5.86 -19.21
C HIS A 58 -11.00 -4.47 -19.04
N PHE A 59 -11.55 -3.63 -18.18
CA PHE A 59 -10.99 -2.33 -17.84
C PHE A 59 -9.53 -2.44 -17.37
N LEU A 60 -9.24 -3.33 -16.42
CA LEU A 60 -7.88 -3.51 -15.90
C LEU A 60 -6.91 -4.01 -16.96
N LYS A 61 -7.36 -4.89 -17.87
CA LYS A 61 -6.56 -5.36 -19.01
C LYS A 61 -6.25 -4.23 -19.99
N ALA A 62 -7.23 -3.35 -20.25
CA ALA A 62 -7.08 -2.21 -21.15
C ALA A 62 -6.08 -1.15 -20.66
N ILE A 63 -5.65 -1.20 -19.39
CA ILE A 63 -4.56 -0.35 -18.88
C ILE A 63 -3.20 -0.75 -19.47
N GLN A 64 -3.04 -2.02 -19.89
CA GLN A 64 -1.82 -2.52 -20.51
C GLN A 64 -1.77 -2.10 -21.99
N THR A 65 -0.60 -1.69 -22.45
CA THR A 65 -0.38 -1.37 -23.88
C THR A 65 -0.17 -2.65 -24.70
N ASP A 66 -0.31 -2.55 -26.02
CA ASP A 66 -0.22 -3.70 -26.93
C ASP A 66 1.14 -4.42 -26.90
N ASP A 67 2.22 -3.69 -26.59
CA ASP A 67 3.59 -4.23 -26.42
C ASP A 67 3.83 -4.89 -25.04
N GLY A 68 2.80 -4.93 -24.19
CA GLY A 68 2.83 -5.48 -22.84
C GLY A 68 3.38 -4.55 -21.77
N SER A 69 3.74 -3.31 -22.14
CA SER A 69 4.18 -2.28 -21.20
C SER A 69 3.01 -1.53 -20.54
N TYR A 70 3.35 -0.52 -19.74
CA TYR A 70 2.39 0.34 -19.06
C TYR A 70 2.93 1.76 -19.07
N HIS A 71 2.02 2.74 -19.14
CA HIS A 71 2.38 4.16 -19.13
C HIS A 71 3.28 4.55 -17.94
N ASN A 72 3.04 3.97 -16.76
CA ASN A 72 3.93 4.09 -15.60
C ASN A 72 3.78 2.89 -14.66
N LEU A 73 4.68 2.81 -13.67
CA LEU A 73 4.70 1.69 -12.73
C LEU A 73 3.43 1.61 -11.86
N TYR A 74 2.80 2.74 -11.53
CA TYR A 74 1.57 2.74 -10.74
C TYR A 74 0.41 2.09 -11.51
N HIS A 75 0.29 2.39 -12.81
CA HIS A 75 -0.67 1.71 -13.69
C HIS A 75 -0.40 0.20 -13.75
N ALA A 76 0.86 -0.20 -13.92
CA ALA A 76 1.25 -1.61 -13.89
C ALA A 76 0.86 -2.26 -12.55
N TYR A 77 1.19 -1.62 -11.43
CA TYR A 77 0.91 -2.13 -10.09
C TYR A 77 -0.57 -2.37 -9.88
N TYR A 78 -1.40 -1.34 -10.08
CA TYR A 78 -2.82 -1.46 -9.82
C TYR A 78 -3.53 -2.41 -10.80
N ALA A 79 -3.15 -2.42 -12.07
CA ALA A 79 -3.71 -3.33 -13.07
C ALA A 79 -3.38 -4.80 -12.74
N ILE A 80 -2.10 -5.12 -12.56
CA ILE A 80 -1.64 -6.49 -12.31
C ILE A 80 -2.21 -7.02 -10.99
N ARG A 81 -2.18 -6.20 -9.93
CA ARG A 81 -2.70 -6.58 -8.62
C ARG A 81 -4.21 -6.71 -8.61
N GLY A 82 -4.92 -5.81 -9.28
CA GLY A 82 -6.37 -5.91 -9.47
C GLY A 82 -6.76 -7.19 -10.22
N LEU A 83 -6.09 -7.49 -11.34
CA LEU A 83 -6.36 -8.71 -12.13
C LEU A 83 -6.12 -9.98 -11.32
N LYS A 84 -5.07 -10.02 -10.50
CA LYS A 84 -4.83 -11.13 -9.58
C LYS A 84 -6.00 -11.33 -8.61
N LEU A 85 -6.50 -10.26 -8.00
CA LEU A 85 -7.65 -10.32 -7.08
C LEU A 85 -8.93 -10.78 -7.79
N MET A 86 -9.06 -10.49 -9.09
CA MET A 86 -10.14 -11.00 -9.95
C MET A 86 -9.92 -12.46 -10.42
N GLY A 87 -8.81 -13.11 -10.04
CA GLY A 87 -8.46 -14.45 -10.49
C GLY A 87 -8.01 -14.54 -11.95
N THR A 88 -7.59 -13.42 -12.55
CA THR A 88 -7.16 -13.34 -13.94
C THR A 88 -5.73 -12.77 -14.05
N ARG A 89 -5.25 -12.55 -15.28
CA ARG A 89 -3.89 -12.07 -15.57
C ARG A 89 -3.92 -11.04 -16.70
N PRO A 90 -2.87 -10.20 -16.83
CA PRO A 90 -2.70 -9.33 -18.00
C PRO A 90 -2.70 -10.15 -19.30
N ASP A 91 -3.13 -9.53 -20.41
CA ASP A 91 -3.21 -10.20 -21.72
C ASP A 91 -1.83 -10.40 -22.34
N ARG A 92 -0.86 -9.55 -22.01
CA ARG A 92 0.54 -9.66 -22.43
C ARG A 92 1.44 -9.85 -21.22
N ASP A 93 2.57 -10.54 -21.42
CA ASP A 93 3.55 -10.76 -20.35
C ASP A 93 4.16 -9.43 -19.87
N PRO A 94 3.94 -9.00 -18.61
CA PRO A 94 4.47 -7.75 -18.09
C PRO A 94 5.94 -7.86 -17.62
N ARG A 95 6.53 -9.07 -17.59
CA ARG A 95 7.89 -9.28 -17.05
C ARG A 95 8.98 -8.49 -17.80
N PRO A 96 8.98 -8.38 -19.14
CA PRO A 96 9.92 -7.52 -19.86
C PRO A 96 9.84 -6.05 -19.44
N TYR A 97 8.62 -5.54 -19.20
CA TYR A 97 8.42 -4.18 -18.69
C TYR A 97 9.09 -4.00 -17.33
N LEU A 98 8.87 -4.92 -16.38
CA LEU A 98 9.48 -4.84 -15.04
C LEU A 98 11.01 -4.92 -15.08
N LYS A 99 11.58 -5.78 -15.93
CA LYS A 99 13.03 -5.83 -16.16
C LYS A 99 13.56 -4.48 -16.63
N SER A 100 12.89 -3.85 -17.60
CA SER A 100 13.29 -2.52 -18.07
C SER A 100 13.18 -1.44 -16.97
N GLN A 101 12.23 -1.55 -16.04
CA GLN A 101 12.10 -0.61 -14.91
C GLN A 101 13.25 -0.77 -13.90
N LEU A 102 13.74 -1.99 -13.67
CA LEU A 102 14.91 -2.26 -12.83
C LEU A 102 16.19 -1.69 -13.44
N GLU A 103 16.39 -1.90 -14.73
CA GLU A 103 17.55 -1.38 -15.48
C GLU A 103 17.58 0.15 -15.46
N LYS A 104 16.45 0.78 -15.82
CA LYS A 104 16.25 2.24 -15.88
C LYS A 104 16.09 2.89 -14.50
N PHE A 105 16.15 2.14 -13.42
CA PHE A 105 16.08 2.72 -12.08
C PHE A 105 17.19 3.75 -11.91
N THR A 106 16.79 5.01 -11.78
CA THR A 106 17.67 6.15 -11.58
C THR A 106 17.17 6.98 -10.41
N VAL A 107 18.13 7.46 -9.62
CA VAL A 107 17.90 8.33 -8.47
C VAL A 107 18.33 9.72 -8.89
N LYS A 108 17.47 10.48 -9.57
CA LYS A 108 17.76 11.89 -9.89
C LYS A 108 16.54 12.75 -9.58
N ASN A 109 16.76 13.75 -8.73
CA ASN A 109 15.87 14.89 -8.48
C ASN A 109 14.42 14.56 -8.07
N ALA A 110 14.19 13.43 -7.39
CA ALA A 110 12.88 13.03 -6.89
C ALA A 110 12.87 12.98 -5.36
N ALA A 111 11.74 13.33 -4.75
CA ALA A 111 11.53 13.19 -3.31
C ALA A 111 11.69 11.72 -2.88
N SER A 112 12.28 11.50 -1.71
CA SER A 112 12.57 10.15 -1.19
C SER A 112 11.33 9.28 -1.10
N GLU A 113 10.19 9.85 -0.68
CA GLU A 113 8.91 9.15 -0.63
C GLU A 113 8.46 8.60 -1.98
N THR A 114 8.49 9.42 -3.03
CA THR A 114 8.10 8.99 -4.38
C THR A 114 8.98 7.85 -4.88
N VAL A 115 10.29 7.92 -4.64
CA VAL A 115 11.23 6.89 -5.08
C VAL A 115 11.03 5.60 -4.28
N LEU A 116 10.90 5.69 -2.96
CA LEU A 116 10.69 4.56 -2.07
C LEU A 116 9.36 3.86 -2.35
N LYS A 117 8.26 4.61 -2.52
CA LYS A 117 6.96 4.07 -2.91
C LYS A 117 7.03 3.33 -4.24
N ARG A 118 7.72 3.91 -5.23
CA ARG A 118 7.93 3.26 -6.54
C ARG A 118 8.73 1.96 -6.39
N LEU A 119 9.76 1.93 -5.54
CA LEU A 119 10.54 0.73 -5.26
C LEU A 119 9.73 -0.35 -4.54
N ASP A 120 8.90 0.04 -3.58
CA ASP A 120 8.00 -0.88 -2.89
C ASP A 120 7.08 -1.59 -3.89
N TYR A 121 6.47 -0.82 -4.80
CA TYR A 121 5.58 -1.37 -5.84
C TYR A 121 6.35 -2.24 -6.84
N LEU A 122 7.55 -1.82 -7.26
CA LEU A 122 8.37 -2.58 -8.20
C LEU A 122 8.79 -3.92 -7.61
N THR A 123 9.34 -3.91 -6.40
CA THR A 123 9.81 -5.13 -5.73
C THR A 123 8.65 -6.08 -5.42
N GLU A 124 7.48 -5.56 -5.07
CA GLU A 124 6.28 -6.37 -4.88
C GLU A 124 5.84 -7.06 -6.18
N LEU A 125 5.80 -6.33 -7.30
CA LEU A 125 5.48 -6.93 -8.60
C LEU A 125 6.51 -7.96 -9.05
N CYS A 126 7.80 -7.72 -8.78
CA CYS A 126 8.85 -8.69 -9.10
C CYS A 126 8.64 -10.00 -8.33
N VAL A 127 8.31 -9.94 -7.03
CA VAL A 127 7.98 -11.13 -6.25
C VAL A 127 6.72 -11.82 -6.79
N GLU A 128 5.67 -11.05 -7.03
CA GLU A 128 4.37 -11.52 -7.53
C GLU A 128 4.48 -12.29 -8.85
N LEU A 129 5.27 -11.76 -9.78
CA LEU A 129 5.42 -12.31 -11.13
C LEU A 129 6.68 -13.17 -11.29
N GLN A 130 7.36 -13.48 -10.19
CA GLN A 130 8.59 -14.27 -10.16
C GLN A 130 9.66 -13.71 -11.11
N VAL A 131 9.79 -12.39 -11.17
CA VAL A 131 10.86 -11.70 -11.90
C VAL A 131 12.08 -11.63 -11.00
N GLU A 132 13.14 -12.32 -11.39
CA GLU A 132 14.43 -12.21 -10.72
C GLU A 132 14.98 -10.79 -10.86
N ILE A 133 15.28 -10.16 -9.72
CA ILE A 133 16.04 -8.91 -9.69
C ILE A 133 17.53 -9.27 -9.79
N PRO A 134 18.21 -8.93 -10.89
CA PRO A 134 19.58 -9.37 -11.10
C PRO A 134 20.53 -8.79 -10.04
N PRO A 135 21.65 -9.48 -9.72
CA PRO A 135 22.53 -9.08 -8.63
C PRO A 135 23.06 -7.63 -8.68
N PRO A 136 23.44 -7.06 -9.84
CA PRO A 136 23.88 -5.67 -9.92
C PRO A 136 22.79 -4.67 -9.52
N GLU A 137 21.58 -4.83 -10.06
CA GLU A 137 20.41 -4.00 -9.75
C GLU A 137 20.01 -4.15 -8.30
N ARG A 138 19.98 -5.39 -7.79
CA ARG A 138 19.70 -5.68 -6.37
C ARG A 138 20.67 -4.95 -5.46
N LYS A 139 21.98 -5.07 -5.70
CA LYS A 139 23.01 -4.39 -4.91
C LYS A 139 22.86 -2.87 -4.97
N ARG A 140 22.61 -2.32 -6.17
CA ARG A 140 22.42 -0.88 -6.40
C ARG A 140 21.20 -0.34 -5.66
N ILE A 141 20.04 -1.00 -5.80
CA ILE A 141 18.79 -0.61 -5.15
C ILE A 141 18.92 -0.72 -3.63
N THR A 142 19.46 -1.83 -3.12
CA THR A 142 19.70 -2.02 -1.68
C THR A 142 20.60 -0.93 -1.12
N ALA A 143 21.75 -0.65 -1.76
CA ALA A 143 22.66 0.40 -1.31
C ALA A 143 21.99 1.78 -1.28
N PHE A 144 21.16 2.09 -2.28
CA PHE A 144 20.40 3.33 -2.30
C PHE A 144 19.37 3.41 -1.17
N VAL A 145 18.58 2.37 -0.94
CA VAL A 145 17.57 2.41 0.14
C VAL A 145 18.27 2.53 1.49
N LEU A 146 19.35 1.79 1.72
CA LEU A 146 20.16 1.88 2.94
C LEU A 146 20.81 3.27 3.12
N SER A 147 21.17 3.96 2.04
CA SER A 147 21.71 5.33 2.14
C SER A 147 20.68 6.36 2.62
N LEU A 148 19.39 6.00 2.65
CA LEU A 148 18.30 6.83 3.17
C LEU A 148 18.01 6.56 4.66
N GLU A 149 18.69 5.61 5.29
CA GLU A 149 18.56 5.37 6.74
C GLU A 149 19.13 6.56 7.51
N GLY A 150 18.28 7.19 8.33
CA GLY A 150 18.66 8.26 9.24
C GLY A 150 19.29 7.71 10.52
N LYS A 151 19.86 8.61 11.34
CA LYS A 151 20.59 8.27 12.58
C LYS A 151 19.84 7.34 13.54
N ASN A 152 18.51 7.39 13.55
CA ASN A 152 17.67 6.62 14.45
C ASN A 152 16.98 5.41 13.78
N GLY A 153 17.38 5.05 12.55
CA GLY A 153 16.92 3.86 11.83
C GLY A 153 15.68 3.99 10.94
N GLY A 154 15.03 5.15 10.95
CA GLY A 154 13.97 5.47 9.99
C GLY A 154 14.55 5.79 8.62
N PHE A 155 13.79 5.59 7.55
CA PHE A 155 14.24 5.89 6.19
C PHE A 155 13.58 7.15 5.64
N GLY A 156 14.33 7.98 4.91
CA GLY A 156 13.82 9.16 4.21
C GLY A 156 14.74 10.36 4.32
N THR A 157 14.61 11.30 3.37
CA THR A 157 15.34 12.58 3.36
C THR A 157 14.38 13.74 3.00
N PRO A 158 14.50 14.92 3.66
CA PRO A 158 15.50 15.28 4.68
C PRO A 158 15.22 14.67 6.06
N VAL A 159 13.97 14.27 6.32
CA VAL A 159 13.54 13.70 7.60
C VAL A 159 12.90 12.33 7.35
N PRO A 160 13.34 11.27 8.03
CA PRO A 160 12.66 9.98 7.99
C PRO A 160 11.22 10.04 8.52
N THR A 161 10.33 9.31 7.86
CA THR A 161 8.91 9.17 8.25
C THR A 161 8.52 7.70 8.35
N LEU A 162 7.41 7.37 9.01
CA LEU A 162 6.86 6.01 9.02
C LEU A 162 6.48 5.55 7.62
N LEU A 163 5.89 6.42 6.80
CA LEU A 163 5.51 6.09 5.42
C LEU A 163 6.72 5.67 4.58
N THR A 164 7.75 6.52 4.54
CA THR A 164 8.99 6.25 3.82
C THR A 164 9.71 5.02 4.39
N SER A 165 9.68 4.84 5.71
CA SER A 165 10.25 3.67 6.38
C SER A 165 9.52 2.38 6.00
N ALA A 166 8.19 2.39 5.90
CA ALA A 166 7.42 1.22 5.51
C ALA A 166 7.77 0.79 4.08
N TYR A 167 7.83 1.74 3.14
CA TYR A 167 8.24 1.46 1.76
C TYR A 167 9.67 0.90 1.68
N ALA A 168 10.61 1.49 2.44
CA ALA A 168 12.00 1.06 2.47
C ALA A 168 12.15 -0.37 3.02
N VAL A 169 11.55 -0.65 4.18
CA VAL A 169 11.68 -1.92 4.89
C VAL A 169 11.00 -3.04 4.11
N ASN A 170 9.82 -2.81 3.52
CA ASN A 170 9.18 -3.77 2.63
C ASN A 170 10.07 -4.10 1.42
N SER A 171 10.65 -3.07 0.78
CA SER A 171 11.56 -3.25 -0.34
C SER A 171 12.80 -4.05 0.05
N LEU A 172 13.47 -3.68 1.16
CA LEU A 172 14.65 -4.36 1.67
C LEU A 172 14.38 -5.83 2.02
N ASN A 173 13.24 -6.10 2.68
CA ASN A 173 12.82 -7.46 2.99
C ASN A 173 12.65 -8.31 1.73
N ARG A 174 11.96 -7.79 0.69
CA ARG A 174 11.80 -8.49 -0.60
C ARG A 174 13.13 -8.65 -1.37
N LEU A 175 14.09 -7.77 -1.14
CA LEU A 175 15.45 -7.87 -1.70
C LEU A 175 16.34 -8.87 -0.95
N GLY A 176 15.88 -9.42 0.18
CA GLY A 176 16.58 -10.40 0.98
C GLY A 176 17.48 -9.80 2.07
N VAL A 177 17.29 -8.53 2.44
CA VAL A 177 18.02 -7.91 3.54
C VAL A 177 17.37 -8.31 4.86
N SER A 178 18.17 -8.79 5.81
CA SER A 178 17.71 -9.12 7.15
C SER A 178 17.31 -7.86 7.90
N LEU A 179 16.05 -7.75 8.32
CA LEU A 179 15.57 -6.58 9.05
C LEU A 179 16.17 -6.48 10.46
N ALA A 180 16.64 -7.59 11.02
CA ALA A 180 17.31 -7.61 12.32
C ALA A 180 18.64 -6.85 12.33
N SER A 181 19.25 -6.60 11.16
CA SER A 181 20.47 -5.78 11.07
C SER A 181 20.19 -4.28 10.96
N LEU A 182 18.92 -3.87 10.87
CA LEU A 182 18.53 -2.47 10.71
C LEU A 182 18.12 -1.85 12.06
N SER A 183 18.24 -0.53 12.19
CA SER A 183 17.82 0.19 13.40
C SER A 183 16.33 0.55 13.39
N ILE A 184 15.53 -0.02 12.47
CA ILE A 184 14.12 0.32 12.26
C ILE A 184 13.25 0.12 13.52
N SER A 185 13.57 -0.86 14.36
CA SER A 185 12.83 -1.09 15.61
C SER A 185 12.94 0.10 16.58
N THR A 186 14.07 0.79 16.59
CA THR A 186 14.28 2.01 17.38
C THR A 186 13.40 3.14 16.86
N PHE A 187 13.39 3.35 15.53
CA PHE A 187 12.55 4.37 14.92
C PHE A 187 11.05 4.11 15.13
N LEU A 188 10.62 2.85 14.95
CA LEU A 188 9.23 2.44 15.14
C LEU A 188 8.76 2.74 16.57
N LYS A 189 9.56 2.36 17.58
CA LYS A 189 9.27 2.65 19.00
C LYS A 189 9.19 4.14 19.29
N ALA A 190 10.05 4.94 18.68
CA ALA A 190 10.01 6.40 18.82
C ALA A 190 8.76 7.03 18.17
N CYS A 191 8.14 6.34 17.21
CA CYS A 191 6.89 6.77 16.58
C CYS A 191 5.63 6.34 17.34
N GLU A 192 5.75 5.47 18.35
CA GLU A 192 4.60 5.01 19.15
C GLU A 192 3.98 6.16 19.94
N ASN A 193 2.65 6.24 19.95
CA ASN A 193 1.93 7.33 20.59
C ASN A 193 0.66 6.85 21.31
N PRO A 194 0.43 7.24 22.57
CA PRO A 194 -0.71 6.77 23.36
C PRO A 194 -2.08 7.28 22.85
N VAL A 195 -2.12 8.32 22.03
CA VAL A 195 -3.37 8.94 21.54
C VAL A 195 -3.78 8.42 20.16
N HIS A 196 -2.80 8.27 19.26
CA HIS A 196 -3.02 7.90 17.86
C HIS A 196 -2.61 6.45 17.55
N GLY A 197 -1.82 5.82 18.42
CA GLY A 197 -1.13 4.56 18.14
C GLY A 197 0.26 4.80 17.59
N PHE A 198 0.35 5.51 16.45
CA PHE A 198 1.60 5.90 15.80
C PHE A 198 1.56 7.35 15.29
N LEU A 199 2.71 8.02 15.25
CA LEU A 199 2.95 9.31 14.58
C LEU A 199 3.86 9.10 13.37
N ASN A 200 3.70 9.91 12.32
CA ASN A 200 4.55 9.76 11.12
C ASN A 200 6.02 10.04 11.40
N VAL A 201 6.28 10.98 12.28
CA VAL A 201 7.61 11.35 12.74
C VAL A 201 7.55 11.40 14.28
N PRO A 202 8.57 10.92 14.99
CA PRO A 202 8.59 10.96 16.46
C PRO A 202 8.19 12.32 17.01
N ASP A 203 7.32 12.29 18.02
CA ASP A 203 6.82 13.47 18.74
C ASP A 203 6.08 14.54 17.90
N MET A 204 5.79 14.28 16.61
CA MET A 204 5.06 15.21 15.73
C MET A 204 3.63 14.74 15.42
N ALA A 205 2.66 15.34 16.14
CA ALA A 205 1.23 15.22 15.88
C ALA A 205 0.74 16.31 14.90
N PRO A 206 -0.41 16.11 14.20
CA PRO A 206 -1.33 14.97 14.28
C PRO A 206 -0.88 13.76 13.46
N SER A 207 -1.58 12.63 13.64
CA SER A 207 -1.43 11.45 12.78
C SER A 207 -2.62 11.25 11.84
N PHE A 208 -2.40 10.45 10.81
CA PHE A 208 -3.37 10.12 9.77
C PHE A 208 -3.39 8.61 9.54
N LEU A 209 -4.44 8.11 8.90
CA LEU A 209 -4.68 6.68 8.73
C LEU A 209 -3.51 5.95 8.07
N GLU A 210 -2.88 6.56 7.07
CA GLU A 210 -1.71 5.99 6.40
C GLU A 210 -0.48 5.86 7.30
N HIS A 211 -0.34 6.70 8.33
CA HIS A 211 0.74 6.58 9.30
C HIS A 211 0.49 5.41 10.25
N ILE A 212 -0.76 5.22 10.68
CA ILE A 212 -1.16 4.10 11.53
C ILE A 212 -0.96 2.78 10.78
N HIS A 213 -1.41 2.75 9.52
CA HIS A 213 -1.18 1.61 8.63
C HIS A 213 0.31 1.31 8.45
N ALA A 214 1.14 2.32 8.20
CA ALA A 214 2.58 2.15 8.06
C ALA A 214 3.24 1.59 9.34
N GLY A 215 2.93 2.15 10.50
CA GLY A 215 3.45 1.68 11.79
C GLY A 215 3.05 0.24 12.10
N VAL A 216 1.77 -0.10 11.93
CA VAL A 216 1.27 -1.47 12.12
C VAL A 216 1.89 -2.45 11.11
N SER A 217 2.07 -2.03 9.86
CA SER A 217 2.69 -2.86 8.83
C SER A 217 4.15 -3.20 9.16
N ILE A 218 4.95 -2.20 9.57
CA ILE A 218 6.34 -2.43 10.01
C ILE A 218 6.34 -3.31 11.26
N ALA A 219 5.48 -3.03 12.24
CA ALA A 219 5.39 -3.82 13.48
C ALA A 219 5.12 -5.30 13.16
N ARG A 220 4.15 -5.58 12.28
CA ARG A 220 3.85 -6.95 11.84
C ARG A 220 5.03 -7.60 11.15
N LEU A 221 5.72 -6.88 10.27
CA LEU A 221 6.87 -7.39 9.54
C LEU A 221 8.06 -7.72 10.46
N LEU A 222 8.21 -6.99 11.56
CA LEU A 222 9.22 -7.24 12.60
C LEU A 222 8.80 -8.28 13.65
N GLY A 223 7.57 -8.82 13.58
CA GLY A 223 7.02 -9.67 14.64
C GLY A 223 6.87 -8.95 15.99
N TYR A 224 6.73 -7.62 15.95
CA TYR A 224 6.64 -6.76 17.13
C TYR A 224 5.17 -6.36 17.38
N PRO A 225 4.59 -6.65 18.55
CA PRO A 225 3.26 -6.17 18.89
C PRO A 225 3.33 -4.66 19.27
N PRO A 226 2.56 -3.77 18.61
CA PRO A 226 2.52 -2.36 18.96
C PRO A 226 2.11 -2.13 20.42
N ARG A 227 2.85 -1.30 21.16
CA ARG A 227 2.59 -0.95 22.56
C ARG A 227 1.22 -0.32 22.77
N PHE A 228 0.78 0.50 21.81
CA PHE A 228 -0.50 1.21 21.85
C PHE A 228 -1.48 0.68 20.78
N SER A 229 -1.55 -0.64 20.60
CA SER A 229 -2.47 -1.30 19.65
C SER A 229 -3.93 -0.87 19.83
N GLN A 230 -4.39 -0.66 21.07
CA GLN A 230 -5.73 -0.15 21.34
C GLN A 230 -5.94 1.28 20.82
N ALA A 231 -4.93 2.14 20.87
CA ALA A 231 -5.00 3.49 20.31
C ALA A 231 -5.05 3.43 18.77
N CYS A 232 -4.32 2.50 18.13
CA CYS A 232 -4.46 2.24 16.70
C CYS A 232 -5.91 1.85 16.35
N LEU A 233 -6.49 0.88 17.08
CA LEU A 233 -7.86 0.41 16.85
C LEU A 233 -8.88 1.55 17.02
N GLN A 234 -8.75 2.35 18.08
CA GLN A 234 -9.61 3.50 18.32
C GLN A 234 -9.47 4.57 17.24
N PHE A 235 -8.24 4.84 16.76
CA PHE A 235 -8.02 5.78 15.66
C PHE A 235 -8.72 5.30 14.38
N VAL A 236 -8.49 4.05 13.97
CA VAL A 236 -9.13 3.48 12.77
C VAL A 236 -10.65 3.45 12.90
N THR A 237 -11.19 3.12 14.07
CA THR A 237 -12.64 3.12 14.30
C THR A 237 -13.25 4.51 14.16
N ARG A 238 -12.57 5.56 14.65
CA ARG A 238 -13.01 6.95 14.50
C ARG A 238 -12.99 7.44 13.06
N CYS A 239 -12.17 6.84 12.20
CA CYS A 239 -12.12 7.13 10.77
C CYS A 239 -13.28 6.53 9.98
N GLN A 240 -14.12 5.68 10.57
CA GLN A 240 -15.23 5.04 9.88
C GLN A 240 -16.38 6.02 9.64
N ASP A 241 -16.84 6.13 8.39
CA ASP A 241 -18.03 6.92 8.08
C ASP A 241 -19.30 6.16 8.50
N PRO A 242 -20.31 6.84 9.09
CA PRO A 242 -21.58 6.21 9.45
C PRO A 242 -22.28 5.52 8.26
N ASN A 243 -22.07 5.99 7.03
CA ASN A 243 -22.63 5.41 5.81
C ASN A 243 -21.70 4.40 5.12
N GLY A 244 -20.58 4.04 5.75
CA GLY A 244 -19.61 3.06 5.26
C GLY A 244 -18.38 3.67 4.60
N GLY A 245 -17.32 2.87 4.53
CA GLY A 245 -15.99 3.34 4.13
C GLY A 245 -15.26 4.03 5.28
N PHE A 246 -14.00 4.38 5.03
CA PHE A 246 -13.15 5.08 5.98
C PHE A 246 -12.52 6.30 5.33
N ALA A 247 -12.32 7.33 6.15
CA ALA A 247 -11.62 8.54 5.78
C ALA A 247 -10.23 8.62 6.42
N ARG A 248 -9.39 9.49 5.89
CA ARG A 248 -8.04 9.75 6.42
C ARG A 248 -8.02 10.22 7.89
N THR A 249 -9.08 10.90 8.33
CA THR A 249 -9.31 11.40 9.71
C THR A 249 -10.77 11.19 10.11
N SER A 250 -11.11 11.44 11.38
CA SER A 250 -12.49 11.30 11.91
C SER A 250 -13.53 12.23 11.29
N HIS A 251 -13.11 13.27 10.57
CA HIS A 251 -14.01 14.25 9.93
C HIS A 251 -13.74 14.37 8.42
N GLY A 252 -12.96 13.45 7.86
CA GLY A 252 -12.66 13.44 6.43
C GLY A 252 -13.76 12.80 5.59
N LEU A 253 -13.67 12.98 4.27
CA LEU A 253 -14.50 12.24 3.34
C LEU A 253 -13.89 10.84 3.10
N PRO A 254 -14.69 9.77 3.10
CA PRO A 254 -14.19 8.43 2.87
C PRO A 254 -13.73 8.25 1.43
N SER A 255 -12.58 7.57 1.26
CA SER A 255 -12.03 7.18 -0.03
C SER A 255 -11.82 5.66 -0.10
N LEU A 256 -11.67 5.10 -1.30
CA LEU A 256 -11.38 3.66 -1.45
C LEU A 256 -9.99 3.31 -0.91
N SER A 257 -9.00 4.19 -1.09
CA SER A 257 -7.65 4.02 -0.53
C SER A 257 -7.67 4.00 1.01
N ASP A 258 -8.32 4.98 1.63
CA ASP A 258 -8.42 5.04 3.10
C ASP A 258 -9.23 3.86 3.65
N THR A 259 -10.30 3.46 2.96
CA THR A 259 -11.07 2.25 3.28
C THR A 259 -10.20 1.01 3.30
N TYR A 260 -9.35 0.82 2.28
CA TYR A 260 -8.39 -0.28 2.25
C TYR A 260 -7.39 -0.20 3.41
N LEU A 261 -6.78 0.97 3.66
CA LEU A 261 -5.80 1.16 4.73
C LEU A 261 -6.39 0.82 6.09
N ALA A 262 -7.63 1.23 6.36
CA ALA A 262 -8.34 0.92 7.60
C ALA A 262 -8.58 -0.60 7.74
N ILE A 263 -9.20 -1.23 6.75
CA ILE A 263 -9.52 -2.67 6.80
C ILE A 263 -8.25 -3.50 6.95
N HIS A 264 -7.21 -3.16 6.19
CA HIS A 264 -5.93 -3.85 6.28
C HIS A 264 -5.25 -3.64 7.64
N THR A 265 -5.30 -2.43 8.20
CA THR A 265 -4.78 -2.17 9.55
C THR A 265 -5.50 -3.01 10.60
N LEU A 266 -6.84 -3.09 10.56
CA LEU A 266 -7.61 -3.94 11.47
C LEU A 266 -7.20 -5.41 11.33
N HIS A 267 -7.08 -5.90 10.11
CA HIS A 267 -6.66 -7.28 9.82
C HIS A 267 -5.25 -7.61 10.34
N LEU A 268 -4.32 -6.65 10.30
CA LEU A 268 -2.98 -6.82 10.83
C LEU A 268 -2.93 -6.78 12.37
N LEU A 269 -3.87 -6.09 13.01
CA LEU A 269 -3.95 -6.02 14.48
C LEU A 269 -4.63 -7.24 15.11
N ASP A 270 -5.49 -7.95 14.36
CA ASP A 270 -6.19 -9.15 14.83
C ASP A 270 -5.33 -10.44 14.80
N ARG A 271 -4.14 -10.40 14.21
CA ARG A 271 -3.29 -11.56 13.88
C ARG A 271 -1.88 -11.46 14.45
#